data_AF-A0A5N4A9Y0-F1
#
_entry.id   AF-A0A5N4A9Y0-F1
#
_cell.length_a   1.000
_cell.length_b   1.000
_cell.length_c   1.000
_cell.angle_alpha   90.00
_cell.angle_beta   90.00
_cell.angle_gamma   90.00
#
_symmetry.space_group_name_H-M   'P 1'
#
loop_
_entity.id
_entity.type
_entity.pdbx_description
1 polymer ?
#
loop_
_entity_poly.entity_id
_entity_poly.type
_entity_poly.pdbx_seq_one_letter_code
_entity_poly.pdbx_strand_id
1 'polypeptide(L)'
;MMQDQIWEEVKNHIPPKLFRLNELALQHGHRVLGLPPYHCEYNPIEMVWSECKRHYDARIGSIQPVTHSAVLSLWNEALHKVTSLYAVL
;
A
#
# COMPACT_ATOMS: atom_id res chain seq x y z
N MET A 1 -33.97 -13.79 -9.77
CA MET A 1 -34.61 -13.96 -11.10
C MET A 1 -35.33 -12.71 -11.65
N MET A 2 -35.60 -11.66 -10.87
CA MET A 2 -36.02 -10.32 -11.39
C MET A 2 -35.22 -9.22 -10.68
N GLN A 3 -35.06 -9.37 -9.36
CA GLN A 3 -34.19 -8.52 -8.55
C GLN A 3 -32.74 -8.51 -9.07
N ASP A 4 -32.21 -9.66 -9.51
CA ASP A 4 -30.85 -9.74 -10.07
C ASP A 4 -30.71 -8.94 -11.38
N GLN A 5 -31.73 -8.98 -12.25
CA GLN A 5 -31.72 -8.23 -13.51
C GLN A 5 -31.78 -6.71 -13.26
N ILE A 6 -32.62 -6.28 -12.32
CA ILE A 6 -32.69 -4.88 -11.89
C ILE A 6 -31.35 -4.46 -11.28
N TRP A 7 -30.72 -5.33 -10.49
CA TRP A 7 -29.43 -5.03 -9.85
C TRP A 7 -28.29 -4.86 -10.85
N GLU A 8 -28.20 -5.72 -11.87
CA GLU A 8 -27.21 -5.56 -12.94
C GLU A 8 -27.43 -4.27 -13.73
N GLU A 9 -28.69 -3.91 -14.02
CA GLU A 9 -29.01 -2.66 -14.71
C GLU A 9 -28.61 -1.43 -13.88
N VAL A 10 -28.87 -1.46 -12.56
CA VAL A 10 -28.47 -0.40 -11.64
C VAL A 10 -26.94 -0.26 -11.60
N LYS A 11 -26.19 -1.36 -11.54
CA LYS A 11 -24.71 -1.33 -11.54
C LYS A 11 -24.14 -0.60 -12.75
N ASN A 12 -24.72 -0.80 -13.93
CA ASN A 12 -24.27 -0.15 -15.16
C ASN A 12 -24.53 1.38 -15.17
N HIS A 13 -25.47 1.85 -14.34
CA HIS A 13 -25.82 3.27 -14.22
C HIS A 13 -25.20 3.96 -13.00
N ILE A 14 -24.53 3.21 -12.11
CA ILE A 14 -23.78 3.81 -11.02
C ILE A 14 -22.54 4.48 -11.62
N PRO A 15 -22.42 5.82 -11.52
CA PRO A 15 -21.23 6.49 -12.03
C PRO A 15 -20.00 5.98 -11.28
N PRO A 16 -18.85 5.83 -11.96
CA PRO A 16 -17.62 5.44 -11.30
C PRO A 16 -17.33 6.43 -10.17
N LYS A 17 -16.96 5.91 -9.00
CA LYS A 17 -16.55 6.76 -7.87
C LYS A 17 -15.32 7.55 -8.28
N LEU A 18 -15.49 8.86 -8.48
CA LEU A 18 -14.39 9.80 -8.69
C LEU A 18 -13.87 10.26 -7.34
N PHE A 19 -12.64 9.86 -7.03
CA PHE A 19 -11.93 10.32 -5.85
C PHE A 19 -11.07 11.53 -6.24
N ARG A 20 -11.03 12.56 -5.38
CA ARG A 20 -10.21 13.76 -5.61
C ARG A 20 -8.73 13.43 -5.85
N LEU A 21 -8.22 12.41 -5.18
CA LEU A 21 -6.86 11.88 -5.36
C LEU A 21 -6.64 11.31 -6.78
N ASN A 22 -7.66 10.70 -7.39
CA ASN A 22 -7.55 10.18 -8.75
C ASN A 22 -7.45 11.33 -9.76
N GLU A 23 -8.22 12.40 -9.56
CA GLU A 23 -8.11 13.61 -10.39
C GLU A 23 -6.71 14.22 -10.29
N LEU A 24 -6.17 14.34 -9.06
CA LEU A 24 -4.83 14.87 -8.84
C LEU A 24 -3.77 13.98 -9.49
N ALA A 25 -3.84 12.66 -9.30
CA ALA A 25 -2.92 11.73 -9.93
C ALA A 25 -2.95 11.86 -11.46
N LEU A 26 -4.15 11.98 -12.05
CA LEU A 26 -4.33 12.17 -13.49
C LEU A 26 -3.73 13.49 -13.99
N GLN A 27 -3.90 14.59 -13.23
CA GLN A 27 -3.28 15.88 -13.53
C GLN A 27 -1.74 15.80 -13.59
N HIS A 28 -1.15 14.89 -12.83
CA HIS A 28 0.29 14.60 -12.85
C HIS A 28 0.68 13.49 -13.85
N GLY A 29 -0.23 13.03 -14.70
CA GLY A 29 0.03 12.00 -15.72
C GLY A 29 0.04 10.56 -15.18
N HIS A 30 -0.42 10.34 -13.94
CA HIS A 30 -0.53 9.02 -13.34
C HIS A 30 -1.94 8.45 -13.48
N ARG A 31 -2.05 7.14 -13.67
CA ARG A 31 -3.31 6.41 -13.61
C ARG A 31 -3.38 5.61 -12.32
N VAL A 32 -4.46 5.78 -11.56
CA VAL A 32 -4.70 5.02 -10.33
C VAL A 32 -5.28 3.65 -10.68
N LEU A 33 -4.64 2.59 -10.19
CA LEU A 33 -5.15 1.23 -10.28
C LEU A 33 -5.97 0.92 -9.02
N GLY A 34 -7.25 0.59 -9.20
CA GLY A 34 -8.11 0.09 -8.13
C GLY A 34 -7.84 -1.40 -7.89
N LEU A 35 -7.40 -1.76 -6.70
CA LEU A 35 -7.23 -3.15 -6.29
C LEU A 35 -8.55 -3.70 -5.72
N PRO A 36 -8.82 -5.00 -5.87
CA PRO A 36 -10.00 -5.60 -5.27
C PRO A 36 -9.90 -5.54 -3.73
N PRO A 37 -11.02 -5.32 -3.03
CA PRO A 37 -11.02 -5.18 -1.58
C PRO A 37 -10.56 -6.46 -0.90
N TYR A 38 -9.83 -6.34 0.20
CA TYR A 38 -9.31 -7.45 1.03
C TYR A 38 -8.26 -8.36 0.36
N HIS A 39 -7.69 -7.95 -0.77
CA HIS A 39 -6.61 -8.67 -1.44
C HIS A 39 -5.28 -7.92 -1.32
N CYS A 40 -4.65 -7.99 -0.14
CA CYS A 40 -3.38 -7.31 0.12
C CYS A 40 -2.23 -7.89 -0.72
N GLU A 41 -2.35 -9.12 -1.22
CA GLU A 41 -1.41 -9.77 -2.13
C GLU A 41 -1.21 -9.00 -3.45
N TYR A 42 -2.20 -8.22 -3.88
CA TYR A 42 -2.10 -7.40 -5.08
C TYR A 42 -1.55 -5.99 -4.81
N ASN A 43 -1.24 -5.66 -3.56
CA ASN A 43 -0.72 -4.35 -3.19
C ASN A 43 0.79 -4.44 -2.87
N PRO A 44 1.69 -4.11 -3.82
CA PRO A 44 3.13 -4.34 -3.63
C PRO A 44 3.73 -3.62 -2.42
N ILE A 45 3.16 -2.47 -2.01
CA ILE A 45 3.64 -1.77 -0.81
C ILE A 45 3.40 -2.57 0.48
N GLU A 46 2.35 -3.41 0.55
CA GLU A 46 2.09 -4.27 1.71
C GLU A 46 3.20 -5.32 1.88
N MET A 47 3.72 -5.85 0.77
CA MET A 47 4.86 -6.78 0.80
C MET A 47 6.10 -6.08 1.37
N VAL A 48 6.42 -4.88 0.87
CA VAL A 48 7.54 -4.08 1.38
C VAL A 48 7.35 -3.75 2.88
N TRP A 49 6.14 -3.35 3.27
CA TRP A 49 5.81 -3.04 4.67
C TRP A 49 5.95 -4.25 5.59
N SER A 50 5.53 -5.44 5.15
CA SER A 50 5.68 -6.68 5.91
C SER A 50 7.15 -6.98 6.22
N GLU A 51 8.01 -6.89 5.21
CA GLU A 51 9.46 -7.10 5.36
C GLU A 51 10.10 -6.07 6.29
N CYS A 52 9.79 -4.78 6.11
CA CYS A 52 10.33 -3.71 6.92
C CYS A 52 9.91 -3.84 8.40
N LYS A 53 8.63 -4.11 8.66
CA LYS A 53 8.10 -4.30 10.03
C LYS A 53 8.79 -5.48 10.72
N ARG A 54 8.93 -6.62 10.04
CA ARG A 54 9.63 -7.78 10.60
C ARG A 54 11.07 -7.45 10.99
N HIS A 55 11.77 -6.65 10.18
CA HIS A 55 13.14 -6.20 10.50
C HIS A 55 13.18 -5.25 11.70
N TYR A 56 12.23 -4.34 11.78
CA TYR A 56 12.09 -3.35 12.86
C TYR A 56 11.76 -4.03 14.20
N ASP A 57 10.73 -4.88 14.24
CA ASP A 57 10.24 -5.55 15.46
C ASP A 57 11.31 -6.45 16.08
N ALA A 58 12.13 -7.09 15.24
CA ALA A 58 13.23 -7.92 15.70
C ALA A 58 14.37 -7.15 16.41
N ARG A 59 14.45 -5.82 16.25
CA ARG A 59 15.59 -4.99 16.69
C ARG A 59 15.23 -3.92 17.70
N ILE A 60 14.03 -3.34 17.62
CA ILE A 60 13.66 -2.19 18.44
C ILE A 60 13.78 -2.47 19.94
N GLY A 61 13.49 -3.71 20.38
CA GLY A 61 13.62 -4.13 21.78
C GLY A 61 15.06 -4.11 22.32
N SER A 62 16.07 -4.17 21.45
CA SER A 62 17.49 -4.12 21.82
C SER A 62 18.04 -2.69 21.89
N ILE A 63 17.27 -1.68 21.48
CA ILE A 63 17.67 -0.28 21.47
C ILE A 63 17.16 0.38 22.76
N GLN A 64 18.08 0.82 23.63
CA GLN A 64 17.74 1.60 24.82
C GLN A 64 18.73 2.77 25.02
N PRO A 65 18.25 4.00 25.26
CA PRO A 65 16.84 4.41 25.25
C PRO A 65 16.26 4.45 23.83
N VAL A 66 14.95 4.19 23.71
CA VAL A 66 14.24 4.36 22.43
C VAL A 66 14.05 5.86 22.15
N THR A 67 14.92 6.42 21.31
CA THR A 67 14.83 7.83 20.87
C THR A 67 14.22 7.94 19.48
N HIS A 68 13.71 9.13 19.14
CA HIS A 68 13.18 9.41 17.80
C HIS A 68 14.22 9.14 16.69
N SER A 69 15.47 9.54 16.90
CA SER A 69 16.54 9.29 15.93
C SER A 69 16.85 7.81 15.75
N ALA A 70 16.79 7.03 16.83
CA ALA A 70 17.02 5.59 16.76
C ALA A 70 15.88 4.87 16.02
N VAL A 71 14.62 5.25 16.27
CA VAL A 71 13.45 4.75 15.53
C VAL A 71 13.58 5.06 14.04
N LEU A 72 13.89 6.31 13.69
CA LEU A 72 14.05 6.73 12.30
C LEU A 72 15.19 5.99 11.61
N SER A 73 16.33 5.83 12.29
CA SER A 73 17.50 5.11 11.75
C SER A 73 17.16 3.64 11.48
N LEU A 74 16.42 3.00 12.38
CA LEU A 74 16.02 1.60 12.22
C LEU A 74 15.02 1.40 11.06
N TRP A 75 14.09 2.34 10.86
CA TRP A 75 13.22 2.33 9.68
C TRP A 75 13.99 2.53 8.37
N ASN A 76 14.96 3.44 8.35
CA ASN A 76 15.82 3.64 7.19
C ASN A 76 16.63 2.38 6.88
N GLU A 77 17.20 1.72 7.90
CA GLU A 77 17.91 0.44 7.74
C GLU A 77 16.99 -0.64 7.15
N ALA A 78 15.76 -0.76 7.67
CA ALA A 78 14.78 -1.71 7.18
C ALA A 78 14.43 -1.48 5.71
N LEU A 79 14.19 -0.22 5.32
CA LEU A 79 13.90 0.17 3.94
C LEU A 79 15.11 -0.12 3.02
N HIS A 80 16.32 0.27 3.42
CA HIS A 80 17.53 0.00 2.65
C HIS A 80 17.74 -1.48 2.40
N LYS A 81 17.50 -2.33 3.40
CA LYS A 81 17.58 -3.78 3.25
C LYS A 81 16.62 -4.27 2.16
N VAL A 82 15.37 -3.82 2.17
CA VAL A 82 14.38 -4.24 1.18
C VAL A 82 14.74 -3.70 -0.21
N THR A 83 15.09 -2.43 -0.34
CA THR A 83 15.41 -1.82 -1.65
C THR A 83 16.69 -2.38 -2.27
N SER A 84 17.73 -2.64 -1.47
CA SER A 84 18.99 -3.22 -1.97
C SER A 84 18.83 -4.66 -2.49
N LEU A 85 17.88 -5.43 -1.95
CA LEU A 85 17.55 -6.79 -2.43
C LEU A 85 16.92 -6.80 -3.83
N TYR A 86 16.20 -5.74 -4.21
CA TYR A 86 15.49 -5.65 -5.50
C TYR A 86 16.17 -4.74 -6.53
N ALA A 87 17.25 -4.04 -6.18
CA ALA A 87 18.00 -3.17 -7.08
C ALA A 87 18.97 -3.92 -8.03
N VAL A 88 18.99 -5.26 -7.99
CA VAL A 88 19.86 -6.12 -8.82
C VAL A 88 19.08 -6.86 -9.92
N LEU A 89 17.86 -6.44 -10.21
CA LEU A 89 17.06 -6.85 -11.37
C LEU A 89 16.88 -5.65 -12.31
#